data_AF-A0A101SZY5-F1
#
_entry.id   AF-A0A101SZY5-F1
#
_cell.length_a   1.000
_cell.length_b   1.000
_cell.length_c   1.000
_cell.angle_alpha   90.00
_cell.angle_beta   90.00
_cell.angle_gamma   90.00
#
_symmetry.space_group_name_H-M   'P 1'
#
loop_
_entity.id
_entity.type
_entity.pdbx_description
1 polymer ?
#
loop_
_entity_poly.entity_id
_entity_poly.type
_entity_poly.pdbx_seq_one_letter_code
_entity_poly.pdbx_strand_id
1 'polypeptide(L)'
;MQGAVSTLAGELGIPPDHIRVFSPFVGGSFGSLGRTWVHSVIAAMAARMVERPVELVVTRRQLYFGVGCRPAYEYGLRLGSDRRGRLTASAHEVRAETSRYETYTEAHTNWEG
;
A
#
# COMPACT_ATOMS: atom_id res chain seq x y z
N MET A 1 9.76 8.43 2.05
CA MET A 1 9.42 9.68 2.78
C MET A 1 8.90 10.79 1.86
N GLN A 2 9.48 11.02 0.67
CA GLN A 2 8.96 12.02 -0.28
C GLN A 2 7.48 11.81 -0.65
N GLY A 3 7.02 10.56 -0.79
CA GLY A 3 5.60 10.28 -0.99
C GLY A 3 4.71 10.78 0.15
N ALA A 4 5.16 10.69 1.41
CA ALA A 4 4.36 11.14 2.55
C ALA A 4 4.27 12.67 2.66
N VAL A 5 5.38 13.37 2.39
CA VAL A 5 5.40 14.82 2.29
C VAL A 5 4.47 15.30 1.17
N SER A 6 4.55 14.66 -0.01
CA SER A 6 3.71 15.01 -1.16
C SER A 6 2.22 14.79 -0.87
N THR A 7 1.83 13.66 -0.28
CA THR A 7 0.44 13.41 0.12
C THR A 7 -0.04 14.46 1.12
N LEU A 8 0.72 14.71 2.20
CA LEU A 8 0.31 15.67 3.22
C LEU A 8 0.24 17.11 2.67
N ALA A 9 1.16 17.50 1.78
CA ALA A 9 1.14 18.80 1.12
C ALA A 9 -0.14 18.99 0.30
N GLY A 10 -0.51 17.97 -0.48
CA GLY A 10 -1.73 17.97 -1.28
C GLY A 10 -3.00 18.06 -0.42
N GLU A 11 -3.10 17.22 0.62
CA GLU A 11 -4.28 17.18 1.49
C GLU A 11 -4.43 18.43 2.36
N LEU A 12 -3.33 19.03 2.81
CA LEU A 12 -3.34 20.21 3.69
C LEU A 12 -3.33 21.54 2.92
N GLY A 13 -3.07 21.51 1.62
CA GLY A 13 -2.95 22.70 0.76
C GLY A 13 -1.78 23.61 1.15
N ILE A 14 -0.64 23.04 1.59
CA ILE A 14 0.54 23.81 2.01
C ILE A 14 1.79 23.38 1.22
N PRO A 15 2.81 24.25 1.09
CA PRO A 15 4.05 23.90 0.41
C PRO A 15 4.74 22.68 1.04
N PRO A 16 5.31 21.75 0.25
CA PRO A 16 6.06 20.60 0.75
C PRO A 16 7.17 20.98 1.75
N ASP A 17 7.83 22.12 1.54
CA ASP A 17 8.93 22.60 2.40
C ASP A 17 8.46 23.01 3.81
N HIS A 18 7.15 23.18 4.01
CA HIS A 18 6.55 23.44 5.33
C HIS A 18 6.22 22.13 6.07
N ILE A 19 6.48 20.96 5.47
CA ILE A 19 6.19 19.66 6.05
C ILE A 19 7.47 18.87 6.26
N ARG A 20 7.71 18.49 7.52
CA ARG A 20 8.81 17.58 7.88
C ARG A 20 8.23 16.27 8.42
N VAL A 21 8.55 15.17 7.76
CA VAL A 21 8.21 13.81 8.21
C VAL A 21 9.45 13.17 8.82
N PHE A 22 9.34 12.66 10.04
CA PHE A 22 10.43 12.01 10.76
C PHE A 22 9.99 10.64 11.28
N SER A 23 10.72 9.58 10.94
CA SER A 23 10.45 8.20 11.39
C SER A 23 11.78 7.43 11.45
N PRO A 24 12.56 7.61 12.52
CA PRO A 24 13.88 6.97 12.66
C PRO A 24 13.76 5.49 13.04
N PHE A 25 12.69 5.10 13.70
CA PHE A 25 12.45 3.73 14.18
C PHE A 25 11.07 3.25 13.71
N VAL A 26 11.03 2.03 13.18
CA VAL A 26 9.80 1.37 12.74
C VAL A 26 9.81 -0.07 13.25
N GLY A 27 8.83 -0.43 14.08
CA GLY A 27 8.69 -1.76 14.67
C GLY A 27 8.13 -2.83 13.71
N GLY A 28 8.58 -2.84 12.46
CA GLY A 28 8.05 -3.69 11.39
C GLY A 28 6.87 -3.07 10.63
N SER A 29 6.84 -3.30 9.33
CA SER A 29 5.84 -2.76 8.40
C SER A 29 5.24 -3.83 7.50
N PHE A 30 6.04 -4.78 7.01
CA PHE A 30 5.59 -5.88 6.15
C PHE A 30 4.73 -5.42 4.95
N GLY A 31 5.01 -4.22 4.42
CA GLY A 31 4.30 -3.60 3.30
C GLY A 31 3.15 -2.67 3.72
N SER A 32 2.66 -2.74 4.96
CA SER A 32 1.50 -1.94 5.38
C SER A 32 1.81 -0.46 5.53
N LEU A 33 3.06 -0.04 5.73
CA LEU A 33 3.47 1.38 5.79
C LEU A 33 4.07 1.89 4.46
N GLY A 34 3.77 1.23 3.34
CA GLY A 34 4.26 1.65 2.02
C GLY A 34 3.65 2.95 1.49
N ARG A 35 2.56 3.44 2.11
CA ARG A 35 1.87 4.67 1.74
C ARG A 35 1.43 5.48 2.96
N THR A 36 1.04 6.73 2.72
CA THR A 36 0.39 7.56 3.73
C THR A 36 -1.06 7.14 3.89
N TRP A 37 -1.45 6.83 5.12
CA TRP A 37 -2.82 6.47 5.45
C TRP A 37 -3.58 7.67 5.99
N VAL A 38 -4.91 7.60 5.90
CA VAL A 38 -5.82 8.69 6.28
C VAL A 38 -5.64 9.15 7.72
N HIS A 39 -5.24 8.27 8.64
CA HIS A 39 -5.02 8.63 10.04
C HIS A 39 -3.88 9.64 10.23
N SER A 40 -2.85 9.63 9.37
CA SER A 40 -1.78 10.65 9.41
C SER A 40 -2.30 12.02 8.96
N VAL A 41 -3.17 12.05 7.96
CA VAL A 41 -3.80 13.29 7.46
C VAL A 41 -4.74 13.86 8.53
N ILE A 42 -5.58 13.01 9.13
CA ILE A 42 -6.49 13.39 10.22
C ILE A 42 -5.71 13.97 11.40
N ALA A 43 -4.60 13.35 11.81
CA ALA A 43 -3.78 13.86 12.90
C ALA A 43 -3.22 15.27 12.59
N ALA A 44 -2.75 15.50 11.37
CA ALA A 44 -2.25 16.81 10.95
C ALA A 44 -3.35 17.87 10.87
N MET A 45 -4.54 17.51 10.37
CA MET A 45 -5.71 18.40 10.35
C MET A 45 -6.16 18.75 11.77
N ALA A 46 -6.25 17.76 12.66
CA ALA A 46 -6.61 17.97 14.05
C ALA A 46 -5.64 18.94 14.74
N ALA A 47 -4.33 18.73 14.58
CA ALA A 47 -3.30 19.61 15.14
C ALA A 47 -3.45 21.07 14.69
N ARG A 48 -3.81 21.31 13.42
CA ARG A 48 -4.10 22.66 12.90
C ARG A 48 -5.36 23.26 13.51
N MET A 49 -6.41 22.46 13.68
CA MET A 49 -7.69 22.93 14.24
C MET A 49 -7.57 23.28 15.73
N VAL A 50 -6.78 22.52 16.49
CA VAL A 50 -6.59 22.76 17.94
C VAL A 50 -5.39 23.64 18.26
N GLU A 51 -4.63 24.04 17.24
CA GLU A 51 -3.39 24.84 17.33
C GLU A 51 -2.36 24.27 18.32
N ARG A 52 -2.31 22.94 18.45
CA ARG A 52 -1.47 22.23 19.41
C ARG A 52 -0.97 20.91 18.82
N PRO A 53 0.18 20.39 19.29
CA PRO A 53 0.63 19.05 18.92
C PRO A 53 -0.42 18.00 19.25
N VAL A 54 -0.68 17.09 18.29
CA VAL A 54 -1.61 15.97 18.43
C VAL A 54 -0.85 14.67 18.26
N GLU A 55 -1.06 13.75 19.20
CA GLU A 55 -0.65 12.36 19.08
C GLU A 55 -1.87 11.50 18.74
N LEU A 56 -1.78 10.71 17.67
CA LEU A 56 -2.82 9.78 17.25
C LEU A 56 -2.25 8.37 17.25
N VAL A 57 -2.74 7.55 18.17
CA VAL A 57 -2.37 6.14 18.28
C VAL A 57 -3.50 5.27 17.75
N VAL A 58 -3.23 4.54 16.67
CA VAL A 58 -4.21 3.64 16.06
C VAL A 58 -4.23 2.32 16.84
N THR A 59 -5.41 1.92 17.31
CA THR A 59 -5.57 0.63 18.01
C THR A 59 -5.37 -0.56 17.07
N ARG A 60 -5.03 -1.73 17.62
CA ARG A 60 -4.92 -2.97 16.83
C ARG A 60 -6.20 -3.28 16.05
N ARG A 61 -7.37 -3.02 16.65
CA ARG A 61 -8.66 -3.23 16.00
C ARG A 61 -8.83 -2.33 14.77
N GLN A 62 -8.47 -1.06 14.88
CA GLN A 62 -8.55 -0.09 13.78
C GLN A 62 -7.60 -0.43 12.63
N LEU A 63 -6.44 -1.05 12.92
CA LEU A 63 -5.52 -1.48 11.87
C LEU A 63 -6.11 -2.56 10.94
N TYR A 64 -7.03 -3.42 11.41
CA TYR A 64 -7.59 -4.48 10.55
C TYR A 64 -8.35 -3.97 9.32
N PHE A 65 -8.90 -2.76 9.41
CA PHE A 65 -9.68 -2.14 8.32
C PHE A 65 -9.15 -0.77 7.89
N GLY A 66 -8.26 -0.16 8.68
CA GLY A 66 -7.70 1.16 8.44
C GLY A 66 -6.42 1.17 7.61
N VAL A 67 -5.84 0.00 7.31
CA VAL A 67 -4.71 -0.16 6.39
C VAL A 67 -4.97 -1.29 5.39
N GLY A 68 -4.14 -1.37 4.36
CA GLY A 68 -4.21 -2.39 3.34
C GLY A 68 -3.75 -3.77 3.83
N CYS A 69 -4.20 -4.80 3.14
CA CYS A 69 -3.78 -6.18 3.34
C CYS A 69 -3.42 -6.82 1.99
N ARG A 70 -2.82 -8.01 2.01
CA ARG A 70 -2.58 -8.80 0.81
C ARG A 70 -3.93 -9.15 0.18
N PRO A 71 -4.14 -8.86 -1.12
CA PRO A 71 -5.36 -9.27 -1.79
C PRO A 71 -5.53 -10.78 -1.83
N ALA A 72 -6.77 -11.24 -1.94
CA ALA A 72 -7.04 -12.61 -2.37
C ALA A 72 -6.70 -12.77 -3.86
N TYR A 73 -6.11 -13.92 -4.23
CA TYR A 73 -5.75 -14.24 -5.61
C TYR A 73 -6.30 -15.59 -6.03
N GLU A 74 -6.77 -15.66 -7.27
CA GLU A 74 -7.11 -16.89 -7.98
C GLU A 74 -6.16 -17.01 -9.19
N TYR A 75 -5.42 -18.11 -9.24
CA TYR A 75 -4.42 -18.38 -10.27
C TYR A 75 -4.84 -19.58 -11.13
N GLY A 76 -5.05 -19.36 -12.43
CA GLY A 76 -5.23 -20.41 -13.43
C GLY A 76 -3.91 -20.67 -14.16
N LEU A 77 -3.25 -21.79 -13.87
CA LEU A 77 -2.00 -22.18 -14.53
C LEU A 77 -2.20 -23.43 -15.40
N ARG A 78 -1.77 -23.36 -16.66
CA ARG A 78 -1.67 -24.52 -17.56
C ARG A 78 -0.23 -24.66 -18.03
N LEU A 79 0.31 -25.87 -17.96
CA LEU A 79 1.67 -26.20 -18.36
C LEU A 79 1.63 -27.32 -19.41
N GLY A 80 2.37 -27.17 -20.49
CA GLY A 80 2.60 -28.21 -21.50
C GLY A 80 4.00 -28.79 -21.35
N SER A 81 4.13 -30.11 -21.50
CA SER A 81 5.44 -30.78 -21.53
C SER A 81 5.57 -31.76 -22.70
N ASP A 82 6.81 -32.02 -23.11
CA ASP A 82 7.11 -33.12 -24.03
C ASP A 82 7.11 -34.49 -23.31
N ARG A 83 7.24 -35.58 -24.08
CA ARG A 83 7.27 -36.95 -23.52
C ARG A 83 8.49 -37.22 -22.62
N ARG A 84 9.51 -36.35 -22.63
CA ARG A 84 10.69 -36.41 -21.76
C ARG A 84 10.51 -35.57 -20.49
N GLY A 85 9.34 -34.93 -20.31
CA GLY A 85 9.02 -34.10 -19.16
C GLY A 85 9.57 -32.68 -19.24
N ARG A 86 10.08 -32.23 -20.40
CA ARG A 86 10.52 -30.84 -20.57
C ARG A 86 9.32 -29.93 -20.75
N LEU A 87 9.22 -28.86 -19.98
CA LEU A 87 8.19 -27.84 -20.17
C LEU A 87 8.38 -27.14 -21.53
N THR A 88 7.32 -27.08 -22.32
CA THR A 88 7.31 -26.54 -23.69
C THR A 88 6.33 -25.39 -23.86
N ALA A 89 5.36 -25.25 -22.96
CA ALA A 89 4.39 -24.15 -22.96
C ALA A 89 3.91 -23.85 -21.53
N SER A 90 3.53 -22.60 -21.30
CA SER A 90 2.82 -22.16 -20.11
C SER A 90 1.74 -21.14 -20.47
N ALA A 91 0.62 -21.20 -19.78
CA ALA A 91 -0.42 -20.17 -19.82
C ALA A 91 -0.84 -19.85 -18.39
N HIS A 92 -0.95 -18.56 -18.08
CA HIS A 92 -1.18 -18.06 -16.73
C HIS A 92 -2.26 -16.98 -16.76
N GLU A 93 -3.33 -17.20 -15.99
CA GLU A 93 -4.43 -16.27 -15.79
C GLU A 93 -4.54 -15.95 -14.30
N VAL A 94 -4.67 -14.66 -13.95
CA VAL A 94 -4.70 -14.23 -12.56
C VAL A 94 -5.90 -13.32 -12.34
N ARG A 95 -6.70 -13.62 -11.32
CA ARG A 95 -7.76 -12.75 -10.82
C ARG A 95 -7.35 -12.32 -9.42
N ALA A 96 -7.33 -11.02 -9.20
CA ALA A 96 -6.93 -10.42 -7.93
C ALA A 96 -8.11 -9.65 -7.34
N GLU A 97 -8.33 -9.79 -6.04
CA GLU A 97 -9.16 -8.85 -5.30
C GLU A 97 -8.52 -7.45 -5.38
N THR A 98 -9.36 -6.43 -5.48
CA THR A 98 -8.90 -5.04 -5.47
C THR A 98 -9.72 -4.20 -4.50
N SER A 99 -9.18 -3.05 -4.11
CA SER A 99 -9.86 -2.17 -3.16
C SER A 99 -11.16 -1.62 -3.73
N ARG A 100 -12.12 -1.31 -2.85
CA ARG A 100 -13.39 -0.68 -3.24
C ARG A 100 -13.25 0.81 -3.57
N TYR A 101 -12.18 1.45 -3.09
CA TYR A 101 -11.97 2.89 -3.26
C TYR A 101 -10.84 3.22 -4.24
N GLU A 102 -10.03 2.24 -4.64
CA GLU A 102 -8.99 2.41 -5.65
C GLU A 102 -8.73 1.08 -6.36
N THR A 103 -8.33 1.15 -7.62
CA THR A 103 -7.86 -0.03 -8.34
C THR A 103 -6.39 -0.26 -7.99
N TYR A 104 -6.12 -1.37 -7.32
CA TYR A 104 -4.79 -1.90 -7.04
C TYR A 104 -4.53 -3.17 -7.85
N THR A 105 -3.38 -3.22 -8.51
CA THR A 105 -2.90 -4.37 -9.28
C THR A 105 -1.44 -4.61 -8.94
N GLU A 106 -1.08 -5.84 -8.58
CA GLU A 106 0.33 -6.25 -8.51
C GLU A 106 0.77 -6.82 -9.86
N ALA A 107 2.06 -6.75 -10.16
CA ALA A 107 2.60 -7.36 -11.37
C ALA A 107 2.69 -8.88 -11.18
N HIS A 108 1.75 -9.63 -11.79
CA HIS A 108 1.69 -11.10 -11.68
C HIS A 108 2.19 -11.84 -12.93
N THR A 109 2.41 -11.12 -14.02
CA THR A 109 2.81 -11.69 -15.32
C THR A 109 3.84 -10.77 -15.97
N ASN A 110 5.10 -11.05 -15.66
CA ASN A 110 6.24 -10.53 -16.39
C ASN A 110 6.92 -11.74 -17.03
N TRP A 111 6.54 -12.08 -18.26
CA TRP A 111 7.27 -13.07 -19.06
C TRP A 111 8.15 -12.31 -20.03
N GLU A 112 9.44 -12.21 -19.71
CA GLU A 112 10.48 -11.94 -20.69
C GLU A 112 10.98 -13.30 -21.16
N GLY A 113 10.91 -13.55 -22.46
CA GLY A 113 11.17 -14.87 -23.06
C GLY A 113 12.56 -15.44 -22.78
#